data_AF-A0A2W6BF06-F1
#
_entry.id   AF-A0A2W6BF06-F1
#
_cell.length_a   1.000
_cell.length_b   1.000
_cell.length_c   1.000
_cell.angle_alpha   90.00
_cell.angle_beta   90.00
_cell.angle_gamma   90.00
#
_symmetry.space_group_name_H-M   'P 1'
#
loop_
_entity.id
_entity.type
_entity.pdbx_description
1 polymer ?
#
loop_
_entity_poly.entity_id
_entity_poly.type
_entity_poly.pdbx_seq_one_letter_code
_entity_poly.pdbx_strand_id
1 'polypeptide(L)'
;MPLDSEPRLGARRQPGWRFSVPSILLLLTKGPAHGYELLNELPAIFPRSGPPPDAGAFYRTLRALEEEGSLRSSWAHPSSGPSRRVYELTERGRLELERSAAQMAGDLEHLQRFLAAYEAAGARVPNVPPQRRRR
;
A
#
# COMPACT_ATOMS: atom_id res chain seq x y z
N MET A 1 -32.92 -3.74 -31.24
CA MET A 1 -32.06 -4.72 -30.54
C MET A 1 -30.95 -3.95 -29.83
N PRO A 2 -31.14 -3.56 -28.55
CA PRO A 2 -30.11 -2.85 -27.80
C PRO A 2 -29.12 -3.86 -27.21
N LEU A 3 -27.83 -3.61 -27.41
CA LEU A 3 -26.76 -4.25 -26.62
C LEU A 3 -26.51 -3.34 -25.42
N ASP A 4 -26.93 -3.80 -24.25
CA ASP A 4 -26.64 -3.20 -22.95
C ASP A 4 -25.13 -2.98 -22.81
N SER A 5 -24.71 -1.72 -22.94
CA SER A 5 -23.38 -1.27 -22.57
C SER A 5 -23.42 -0.84 -21.11
N GLU A 6 -23.55 -1.81 -20.21
CA GLU A 6 -23.33 -1.61 -18.78
C GLU A 6 -21.88 -1.12 -18.55
N PRO A 7 -21.67 0.00 -17.84
CA PRO A 7 -20.33 0.43 -17.46
C PRO A 7 -19.73 -0.61 -16.52
N ARG A 8 -18.61 -1.19 -16.96
CA ARG A 8 -17.84 -2.21 -16.24
C ARG A 8 -17.63 -1.77 -14.79
N LEU A 9 -18.17 -2.57 -13.87
CA LEU A 9 -18.01 -2.54 -12.43
C LEU A 9 -16.70 -1.85 -12.01
N GLY A 10 -16.83 -0.74 -11.28
CA GLY A 10 -15.71 -0.02 -10.70
C GLY A 10 -14.75 -0.98 -10.02
N ALA A 11 -13.46 -0.83 -10.33
CA ALA A 11 -12.38 -1.57 -9.69
C ALA A 11 -12.61 -1.53 -8.18
N ARG A 12 -13.06 -2.64 -7.60
CA ARG A 12 -13.21 -2.78 -6.15
C ARG A 12 -11.84 -2.47 -5.56
N ARG A 13 -11.67 -1.27 -5.01
CA ARG A 13 -10.48 -0.92 -4.23
C ARG A 13 -10.44 -1.92 -3.09
N GLN A 14 -9.62 -2.94 -3.24
CA GLN A 14 -9.45 -4.01 -2.27
C GLN A 14 -9.11 -3.36 -0.92
N PRO A 15 -9.73 -3.76 0.21
CA PRO A 15 -9.59 -3.08 1.50
C PRO A 15 -8.13 -2.81 1.92
N GLY A 16 -7.21 -3.73 1.62
CA GLY A 16 -5.78 -3.57 1.95
C GLY A 16 -4.99 -2.62 1.04
N TRP A 17 -5.57 -2.08 -0.04
CA TRP A 17 -4.88 -1.11 -0.92
C TRP A 17 -4.77 0.27 -0.27
N ARG A 18 -5.60 0.56 0.75
CA ARG A 18 -5.58 1.84 1.47
C ARG A 18 -4.21 2.18 2.06
N PHE A 19 -3.41 1.17 2.42
CA PHE A 19 -2.09 1.36 3.03
C PHE A 19 -0.91 1.12 2.08
N SER A 20 -1.16 0.96 0.76
CA SER A 20 -0.09 0.65 -0.20
C SER A 20 0.89 1.81 -0.38
N VAL A 21 0.40 3.04 -0.55
CA VAL A 21 1.23 4.25 -0.69
C VAL A 21 2.18 4.43 0.50
N PRO A 22 1.71 4.54 1.75
CA PRO A 22 2.61 4.72 2.90
C PRO A 22 3.56 3.54 3.07
N SER A 23 3.16 2.32 2.70
CA SER A 23 4.06 1.17 2.72
C SER A 23 5.16 1.27 1.65
N ILE A 24 4.86 1.72 0.44
CA ILE A 24 5.85 1.95 -0.62
C ILE A 24 6.86 3.00 -0.17
N LEU A 25 6.36 4.13 0.34
CA LEU A 25 7.22 5.22 0.82
C LEU A 25 8.12 4.73 1.96
N LEU A 26 7.57 3.96 2.91
CA LEU A 26 8.32 3.38 4.02
C LEU A 26 9.39 2.37 3.56
N LEU A 27 9.12 1.55 2.55
CA LEU A 27 10.13 0.63 2.02
C LEU A 27 11.30 1.39 1.40
N LEU A 28 11.01 2.49 0.70
CA LEU A 28 12.03 3.31 0.05
C LEU A 28 12.83 4.20 1.01
N THR A 29 12.47 4.29 2.30
CA THR A 29 13.36 4.93 3.30
C THR A 29 14.62 4.12 3.57
N LYS A 30 14.60 2.80 3.27
CA LYS A 30 15.77 1.92 3.42
C LYS A 30 16.80 2.10 2.31
N GLY A 31 16.38 2.67 1.18
CA GLY A 31 17.21 2.90 0.01
C GLY A 31 16.44 2.76 -1.30
N PRO A 32 17.08 3.08 -2.45
CA PRO A 32 16.49 2.89 -3.76
C PRO A 32 16.18 1.42 -4.03
N ALA A 33 15.02 1.12 -4.62
CA ALA A 33 14.56 -0.25 -4.84
C ALA A 33 13.86 -0.44 -6.20
N HIS A 34 13.83 -1.67 -6.68
CA HIS A 34 13.07 -2.01 -7.88
C HIS A 34 11.57 -2.16 -7.58
N GLY A 35 10.72 -1.80 -8.54
CA GLY A 35 9.26 -1.93 -8.38
C GLY A 35 8.81 -3.34 -8.02
N TYR A 36 9.46 -4.37 -8.56
CA TYR A 36 9.16 -5.77 -8.23
C TYR A 36 9.54 -6.15 -6.79
N GLU A 37 10.66 -5.65 -6.27
CA GLU A 37 11.09 -5.87 -4.88
C GLU A 37 10.11 -5.23 -3.92
N LEU A 38 9.73 -3.97 -4.19
CA LEU A 38 8.70 -3.27 -3.44
C LEU A 38 7.37 -4.04 -3.41
N LEU A 39 6.93 -4.57 -4.56
CA LEU A 39 5.71 -5.37 -4.66
C LEU A 39 5.78 -6.64 -3.79
N ASN A 40 6.96 -7.29 -3.73
CA ASN A 40 7.19 -8.49 -2.92
C ASN A 40 7.30 -8.20 -1.42
N GLU A 41 7.84 -7.04 -1.04
CA GLU A 41 8.01 -6.64 0.36
C GLU A 41 6.76 -5.99 0.97
N LEU A 42 5.86 -5.44 0.15
CA LEU A 42 4.61 -4.82 0.59
C LEU A 42 3.81 -5.65 1.63
N PRO A 43 3.60 -6.97 1.45
CA PRO A 43 2.88 -7.79 2.42
C PRO A 43 3.57 -7.93 3.79
N ALA A 44 4.86 -7.60 3.90
CA ALA A 44 5.57 -7.63 5.17
C ALA A 44 5.23 -6.42 6.05
N ILE A 45 4.90 -5.27 5.45
CA ILE A 45 4.52 -4.05 6.17
C ILE A 45 3.07 -4.12 6.65
N PHE A 46 2.15 -4.46 5.74
CA PHE A 46 0.74 -4.70 6.06
C PHE A 46 0.32 -6.09 5.59
N PRO A 47 0.26 -7.07 6.52
CA PRO A 47 -0.28 -8.39 6.21
C PRO A 47 -1.74 -8.23 5.78
N ARG A 48 -2.07 -8.64 4.56
CA ARG A 48 -3.43 -8.53 4.01
C ARG A 48 -4.21 -9.81 4.24
N SER A 49 -5.46 -9.66 4.65
CA SER A 49 -6.50 -10.66 4.45
C SER A 49 -7.08 -10.47 3.04
N GLY A 50 -6.61 -11.22 2.05
CA GLY A 50 -7.12 -11.13 0.69
C GLY A 50 -6.11 -11.52 -0.40
N PRO A 51 -6.51 -11.41 -1.69
CA PRO A 51 -5.65 -11.76 -2.81
C PRO A 51 -4.41 -10.84 -2.87
N PRO A 52 -3.32 -11.31 -3.51
CA PRO A 52 -2.10 -10.54 -3.68
C PRO A 52 -2.37 -9.19 -4.35
N PRO A 53 -1.54 -8.17 -4.07
CA PRO A 53 -1.69 -6.86 -4.69
C PRO A 53 -1.69 -6.97 -6.22
N ASP A 54 -2.66 -6.32 -6.86
CA ASP A 54 -2.70 -6.21 -8.31
C ASP A 54 -1.45 -5.45 -8.77
N ALA A 55 -0.56 -6.15 -9.49
CA ALA A 55 0.65 -5.56 -10.05
C ALA A 55 0.32 -4.35 -10.95
N GLY A 56 -0.81 -4.39 -11.68
CA GLY A 56 -1.27 -3.28 -12.49
C GLY A 56 -1.58 -2.05 -11.65
N ALA A 57 -2.34 -2.20 -10.56
CA ALA A 57 -2.61 -1.12 -9.61
C ALA A 57 -1.34 -0.58 -8.96
N PHE A 58 -0.39 -1.47 -8.63
CA PHE A 58 0.89 -1.10 -8.06
C PHE A 58 1.73 -0.20 -8.96
N TYR A 59 1.92 -0.60 -10.21
CA TYR A 59 2.68 0.24 -11.13
C TYR A 59 1.96 1.54 -11.47
N ARG A 60 0.63 1.56 -11.51
CA ARG A 60 -0.14 2.82 -11.62
C ARG A 60 0.09 3.75 -10.43
N THR A 61 0.12 3.21 -9.21
CA THR A 61 0.42 4.00 -8.00
C THR A 61 1.85 4.51 -8.00
N LEU A 62 2.85 3.71 -8.39
CA LEU A 62 4.22 4.20 -8.52
C LEU A 62 4.34 5.35 -9.52
N ARG A 63 3.61 5.27 -10.65
CA ARG A 63 3.56 6.36 -11.63
C ARG A 63 2.92 7.62 -11.06
N ALA A 64 1.79 7.50 -10.37
CA ALA A 64 1.16 8.64 -9.72
C ALA A 64 2.09 9.30 -8.69
N LEU A 65 2.77 8.52 -7.85
CA LEU A 65 3.72 9.05 -6.87
C LEU A 65 4.94 9.72 -7.51
N GLU A 66 5.37 9.24 -8.68
CA GLU A 66 6.43 9.87 -9.46
C GLU A 66 5.96 11.19 -10.08
N GLU A 67 4.76 11.22 -10.66
CA GLU A 67 4.13 12.43 -11.23
C GLU A 67 3.86 13.49 -10.16
N GLU A 68 3.47 13.07 -8.95
CA GLU A 68 3.29 13.94 -7.78
C GLU A 68 4.62 14.37 -7.16
N GLY A 69 5.76 13.83 -7.61
CA GLY A 69 7.10 14.19 -7.13
C GLY A 69 7.47 13.58 -5.78
N SER A 70 6.67 12.65 -5.25
CA SER A 70 6.97 11.90 -4.03
C SER A 70 8.05 10.83 -4.25
N LEU A 71 8.17 10.34 -5.49
CA LEU A 71 9.22 9.44 -5.94
C LEU A 71 9.99 10.02 -7.11
N ARG A 72 11.25 9.60 -7.26
CA ARG A 72 12.04 9.76 -8.48
C ARG A 72 12.37 8.39 -9.03
N SER A 73 12.29 8.21 -10.35
CA SER A 73 12.79 7.01 -10.98
C SER A 73 14.06 7.28 -11.79
N SER A 74 14.93 6.27 -11.84
CA SER A 74 16.08 6.24 -12.74
C SER A 74 16.16 4.87 -13.42
N TRP A 75 16.75 4.84 -14.61
CA TRP A 75 17.09 3.58 -15.26
C TRP A 75 18.44 3.11 -14.72
N ALA A 76 18.44 1.98 -14.02
CA ALA A 76 19.69 1.28 -13.78
C ALA A 76 20.11 0.64 -15.10
N HIS A 77 21.29 1.04 -15.60
CA HIS A 77 21.98 0.40 -16.71
C HIS A 77 22.99 -0.59 -16.13
N PRO A 78 22.59 -1.83 -15.80
CA PRO A 78 23.57 -2.82 -15.40
C PRO A 78 24.51 -3.12 -16.57
N SER A 79 25.78 -3.40 -16.25
CA SER A 79 26.81 -3.81 -17.22
C SER A 79 26.41 -5.05 -18.02
N SER A 80 25.43 -5.80 -17.53
CA SER A 80 24.76 -6.91 -18.21
C SER A 80 23.31 -7.05 -17.73
N GLY A 81 22.35 -7.13 -18.65
CA GLY A 81 20.93 -7.42 -18.36
C GLY A 81 19.96 -6.32 -18.82
N PRO A 82 18.64 -6.59 -18.78
CA PRO A 82 17.63 -5.61 -19.18
C PRO A 82 17.63 -4.42 -18.21
N SER A 83 17.55 -3.20 -18.75
CA SER A 83 17.42 -1.99 -17.94
C SER A 83 16.19 -2.08 -17.03
N ARG A 84 16.38 -1.80 -15.73
CA ARG A 84 15.31 -1.82 -14.74
C ARG A 84 15.10 -0.43 -14.16
N ARG A 85 13.84 -0.05 -13.95
CA ARG A 85 13.51 1.17 -13.20
C ARG A 85 13.83 0.94 -11.72
N VAL A 86 14.62 1.85 -11.16
CA VAL A 86 14.85 2.00 -9.73
C VAL A 86 14.03 3.20 -9.27
N TYR A 87 13.34 3.05 -8.15
CA TYR A 87 12.61 4.13 -7.51
C TYR A 87 13.36 4.58 -6.27
N GLU A 88 13.38 5.88 -6.04
CA GLU A 88 14.00 6.53 -4.90
C GLU A 88 13.01 7.51 -4.27
N LEU A 89 13.02 7.56 -2.93
CA LEU A 89 12.17 8.47 -2.17
C LEU A 89 12.71 9.90 -2.26
N THR A 90 11.84 10.86 -2.58
CA THR A 90 12.20 12.28 -2.54
C THR A 90 11.94 12.89 -1.16
N GLU A 91 12.41 14.12 -0.95
CA GLU A 91 12.10 14.87 0.28
C GLU A 91 10.59 15.11 0.45
N ARG A 92 9.88 15.37 -0.65
CA ARG A 92 8.42 15.48 -0.63
C ARG A 92 7.77 14.15 -0.21
N GLY A 93 8.28 13.02 -0.73
CA GLY A 93 7.81 11.70 -0.34
C GLY A 93 8.04 11.38 1.14
N ARG A 94 9.14 11.87 1.73
CA ARG A 94 9.38 11.77 3.18
C ARG A 94 8.34 12.53 3.99
N LEU A 95 8.05 13.78 3.63
CA LEU A 95 7.03 14.58 4.30
C LEU A 95 5.63 13.94 4.18
N GLU A 96 5.32 13.35 3.02
CA GLU A 96 4.07 12.61 2.82
C GLU A 96 4.00 11.36 3.73
N LEU A 97 5.10 10.62 3.84
CA LEU A 97 5.20 9.47 4.75
C LEU A 97 4.99 9.89 6.22
N GLU A 98 5.65 10.96 6.67
CA GLU A 98 5.50 11.48 8.03
C GLU A 98 4.05 11.87 8.34
N ARG A 99 3.39 12.59 7.42
CA ARG A 99 1.96 12.93 7.55
C ARG A 99 1.08 11.69 7.61
N SER A 100 1.36 10.70 6.77
CA SER A 100 0.62 9.45 6.75
C SER A 100 0.78 8.69 8.07
N ALA A 101 1.99 8.64 8.62
CA ALA A 101 2.28 8.00 9.90
C ALA A 101 1.56 8.72 11.06
N ALA A 102 1.59 10.05 11.10
CA ALA A 102 0.88 10.84 12.10
C ALA A 102 -0.65 10.61 12.02
N GLN A 103 -1.21 10.58 10.81
CA GLN A 103 -2.63 10.29 10.62
C GLN A 103 -2.99 8.89 11.11
N MET A 104 -2.18 7.88 10.81
CA MET A 104 -2.42 6.51 11.27
C MET A 104 -2.33 6.37 12.79
N ALA A 105 -1.42 7.11 13.43
CA ALA A 105 -1.35 7.13 14.89
C ALA A 105 -2.64 7.69 15.51
N GLY A 106 -3.18 8.78 14.94
CA GLY A 106 -4.47 9.33 15.36
C GLY A 106 -5.65 8.39 15.05
N ASP A 107 -5.66 7.74 13.89
CA ASP A 107 -6.67 6.74 13.54
C ASP A 107 -6.64 5.56 14.55
N LEU A 108 -5.46 5.11 14.97
CA LEU A 108 -5.30 4.04 15.97
C LEU A 108 -5.90 4.45 17.32
N GLU A 109 -5.66 5.67 17.79
CA GLU A 109 -6.23 6.19 19.03
C GLU A 109 -7.77 6.18 18.99
N HIS A 110 -8.36 6.66 17.89
CA HIS A 110 -9.81 6.64 17.70
C HIS A 110 -10.38 5.22 17.68
N LEU A 111 -9.72 4.30 16.97
CA LEU A 111 -10.13 2.89 16.92
C LEU A 111 -10.04 2.22 18.29
N GLN A 112 -8.97 2.47 19.05
CA GLN A 112 -8.81 1.97 20.41
C GLN A 112 -9.92 2.48 21.33
N ARG A 113 -10.23 3.78 21.26
CA ARG A 113 -11.33 4.37 22.04
C ARG A 113 -12.69 3.77 21.71
N PHE A 114 -12.96 3.53 20.43
CA PHE A 114 -14.18 2.87 19.98
C PHE A 114 -14.27 1.44 20.51
N LEU A 115 -13.20 0.64 20.37
CA LEU A 115 -13.18 -0.75 20.83
C LEU A 115 -13.34 -0.84 22.36
N ALA A 116 -12.71 0.06 23.12
CA ALA A 116 -12.90 0.14 24.56
C ALA A 116 -14.34 0.46 24.96
N ALA A 117 -14.99 1.40 24.26
CA ALA A 117 -16.41 1.72 24.48
C ALA A 117 -17.33 0.54 24.11
N TYR A 118 -17.01 -0.18 23.03
CA TYR A 118 -17.73 -1.37 22.59
C TYR A 118 -17.66 -2.50 23.64
N GLU A 119 -16.47 -2.71 24.23
CA GLU A 119 -16.28 -3.67 25.31
C GLU A 119 -17.00 -3.27 26.61
N ALA A 120 -16.96 -1.98 26.95
CA ALA A 120 -17.68 -1.45 28.12
C ALA A 120 -19.21 -1.60 28.01
N ALA A 121 -19.75 -1.67 26.78
CA ALA A 121 -21.16 -1.94 26.52
C ALA A 121 -21.54 -3.42 26.70
N GLY A 122 -20.63 -4.29 27.16
CA GLY A 122 -20.87 -5.71 27.41
C GLY A 122 -20.73 -6.61 26.17
N ALA A 123 -20.33 -6.04 25.02
CA ALA A 123 -20.00 -6.82 23.84
C ALA A 123 -18.53 -7.27 23.88
N ARG A 124 -18.18 -8.36 23.20
CA ARG A 124 -16.79 -8.81 23.07
C ARG A 124 -16.35 -8.68 21.63
N VAL A 125 -15.20 -8.05 21.40
CA VAL A 125 -14.61 -7.96 20.06
C VAL A 125 -14.47 -9.39 19.50
N PRO A 126 -15.02 -9.69 18.31
CA PRO A 126 -14.86 -11.00 17.70
C PRO A 126 -13.37 -11.31 17.51
N ASN A 127 -12.92 -12.45 18.05
CA ASN A 127 -11.55 -12.91 17.83
C ASN A 127 -11.39 -13.24 16.34
N VAL A 128 -10.68 -12.39 15.60
CA VAL A 128 -10.26 -12.70 14.23
C VAL A 128 -8.95 -13.49 14.35
N PRO A 129 -8.95 -14.82 14.18
CA PRO A 129 -7.72 -15.58 14.31
C PRO A 129 -6.70 -15.12 13.26
N PRO A 130 -5.40 -15.01 13.59
CA PRO A 130 -4.38 -14.74 12.59
C PRO A 130 -4.36 -15.89 11.58
N GLN A 131 -4.88 -15.67 10.36
CA GLN A 131 -4.98 -16.75 9.39
C GLN A 131 -3.59 -17.12 8.84
N ARG A 132 -3.26 -18.41 8.97
CA ARG A 132 -2.00 -19.04 8.55
C ARG A 132 -1.62 -18.65 7.12
N ARG A 133 -0.37 -18.21 6.94
CA ARG A 133 0.30 -18.07 5.64
C ARG A 133 0.28 -19.45 4.94
N ARG A 134 -0.45 -19.57 3.82
CA ARG A 134 -0.25 -20.72 2.93
C ARG A 134 1.13 -20.55 2.28
N ARG A 135 2.01 -21.50 2.59
CA ARG A 135 3.32 -21.70 1.95
C ARG A 135 3.15 -22.03 0.48
#